data_AF-A0A351IWK2-F1
#
_entry.id   AF-A0A351IWK2-F1
#
_cell.length_a   1.000
_cell.length_b   1.000
_cell.length_c   1.000
_cell.angle_alpha   90.00
_cell.angle_beta   90.00
_cell.angle_gamma   90.00
#
_symmetry.space_group_name_H-M   'P 1'
#
loop_
_entity.id
_entity.type
_entity.pdbx_description
1 polymer ?
#
loop_
_entity_poly.entity_id
_entity_poly.type
_entity_poly.pdbx_seq_one_letter_code
_entity_poly.pdbx_strand_id
1 'polypeptide(L)'
;SSLHEEFDTYVAERHAHRRIAEELNAEFIAEWEGDNEWGLQGAYDPEVRDPVLDADGVAGEIIFADGDAVTGQESPPFGAGLAAGQITDPRLAFGGARAHNRWLEEFCATDPVRRAGVALVPITHDVDLAVAEIESLAGKPGIKGIMVPTMWHDFPAYGSDHYDRFWAACADTGLVVHTHSGEADFGAYGDNVAMYISEVPFWTHRILWQLLFSGKFDRYPNLRYAVVECGSYWIGDLLWKADVNFGASFKVKKMGTRMKGLISRLPSEYFGTNVFIGASTMSREEVRRRHVNGIDALMWGTDYPHPEGSWPNTRARLKNDFADATVEDTRRLLGLNAIDCYGLDEAALQAVADRIGPTPEDLGQSLDIRTPSDATRAARWWLDEYGCEMQYA
;
A
#
# COMPACT_ATOMS: atom_id res chain seq x y z
N SER A 1 -0.27 5.52 30.70
CA SER A 1 -1.18 6.11 29.70
C SER A 1 -2.49 6.47 30.38
N SER A 2 -3.23 7.49 29.93
CA SER A 2 -4.59 7.79 30.41
C SER A 2 -5.67 6.84 29.87
N LEU A 3 -5.30 5.90 28.99
CA LEU A 3 -6.20 4.96 28.32
C LEU A 3 -6.07 3.51 28.84
N HIS A 4 -5.61 3.32 30.07
CA HIS A 4 -5.30 1.98 30.58
C HIS A 4 -6.55 1.12 30.74
N GLU A 5 -7.62 1.68 31.31
CA GLU A 5 -8.88 0.96 31.52
C GLU A 5 -9.55 0.61 30.17
N GLU A 6 -9.53 1.53 29.21
CA GLU A 6 -10.03 1.27 27.85
C GLU A 6 -9.18 0.19 27.16
N PHE A 7 -7.86 0.20 27.35
CA PHE A 7 -6.97 -0.79 26.77
C PHE A 7 -7.22 -2.20 27.33
N ASP A 8 -7.37 -2.32 28.65
CA ASP A 8 -7.65 -3.63 29.28
C ASP A 8 -8.97 -4.22 28.79
N THR A 9 -9.98 -3.36 28.59
CA THR A 9 -11.27 -3.75 27.99
C THR A 9 -11.09 -4.22 26.54
N TYR A 10 -10.37 -3.44 25.73
CA TYR A 10 -10.08 -3.79 24.34
C TYR A 10 -9.35 -5.14 24.21
N VAL A 11 -8.35 -5.41 25.07
CA VAL A 11 -7.62 -6.69 25.07
C VAL A 11 -8.55 -7.84 25.44
N ALA A 12 -9.43 -7.67 26.43
CA ALA A 12 -10.41 -8.69 26.80
C ALA A 12 -11.39 -9.01 25.66
N GLU A 13 -11.87 -7.99 24.94
CA GLU A 13 -12.71 -8.15 23.75
C GLU A 13 -11.97 -8.88 22.62
N ARG A 14 -10.70 -8.52 22.37
CA ARG A 14 -9.87 -9.19 21.35
C ARG A 14 -9.66 -10.66 21.65
N HIS A 15 -9.38 -11.04 22.91
CA HIS A 15 -9.30 -12.45 23.28
C HIS A 15 -10.64 -13.18 23.12
N ALA A 16 -11.77 -12.51 23.32
CA ALA A 16 -13.08 -13.09 23.07
C ALA A 16 -13.33 -13.32 21.57
N HIS A 17 -12.97 -12.36 20.71
CA HIS A 17 -13.07 -12.51 19.26
C HIS A 17 -12.16 -13.62 18.71
N ARG A 18 -10.94 -13.77 19.23
CA ARG A 18 -10.05 -14.88 18.84
C ARG A 18 -10.71 -16.24 19.07
N ARG A 19 -11.35 -16.45 20.22
CA ARG A 19 -12.08 -17.70 20.50
C ARG A 19 -13.17 -17.98 19.47
N ILE A 20 -13.87 -16.95 19.00
CA ILE A 20 -14.91 -17.10 17.96
C ILE A 20 -14.26 -17.45 16.61
N ALA A 21 -13.14 -16.82 16.24
CA ALA A 21 -12.42 -17.14 15.01
C ALA A 21 -11.90 -18.58 15.02
N GLU A 22 -11.35 -19.03 16.15
CA GLU A 22 -10.92 -20.42 16.38
C GLU A 22 -12.09 -21.41 16.26
N GLU A 23 -13.32 -21.04 16.65
CA GLU A 23 -14.49 -21.92 16.46
C GLU A 23 -14.93 -22.04 14.99
N LEU A 24 -14.76 -20.99 14.19
CA LEU A 24 -15.23 -20.93 12.80
C LEU A 24 -14.22 -21.54 11.81
N ASN A 25 -12.92 -21.32 12.04
CA ASN A 25 -11.83 -21.70 11.12
C ASN A 25 -10.73 -22.53 11.82
N ALA A 26 -11.09 -23.32 12.83
CA ALA A 26 -10.17 -24.05 13.72
C ALA A 26 -9.05 -24.79 12.98
N GLU A 27 -9.41 -25.58 11.96
CA GLU A 27 -8.47 -26.45 11.25
C GLU A 27 -7.43 -25.63 10.48
N PHE A 28 -7.87 -24.58 9.79
CA PHE A 28 -6.99 -23.69 9.05
C PHE A 28 -6.07 -22.89 9.98
N ILE A 29 -6.61 -22.31 11.06
CA ILE A 29 -5.82 -21.56 12.04
C ILE A 29 -4.77 -22.49 12.66
N ALA A 30 -5.15 -23.70 13.08
CA ALA A 30 -4.24 -24.64 13.70
C ALA A 30 -3.13 -25.12 12.75
N GLU A 31 -3.46 -25.35 11.47
CA GLU A 31 -2.46 -25.69 10.44
C GLU A 31 -1.52 -24.51 10.18
N TRP A 32 -2.05 -23.32 9.91
CA TRP A 32 -1.25 -22.14 9.61
C TRP A 32 -0.36 -21.72 10.78
N GLU A 33 -0.94 -21.55 11.98
CA GLU A 33 -0.17 -21.17 13.17
C GLU A 33 0.78 -22.29 13.60
N GLY A 34 0.40 -23.56 13.43
CA GLY A 34 1.24 -24.70 13.80
C GLY A 34 2.47 -24.86 12.91
N ASP A 35 2.27 -24.84 11.59
CA ASP A 35 3.36 -25.01 10.61
C ASP A 35 4.33 -23.81 10.63
N ASN A 36 3.84 -22.64 11.06
CA ASN A 36 4.55 -21.37 10.97
C ASN A 36 4.82 -20.70 12.33
N GLU A 37 4.65 -21.41 13.45
CA GLU A 37 4.68 -20.85 14.82
C GLU A 37 5.88 -19.91 15.05
N TRP A 38 7.09 -20.37 14.74
CA TRP A 38 8.29 -19.55 14.88
C TRP A 38 8.31 -18.39 13.90
N GLY A 39 7.96 -18.64 12.63
CA GLY A 39 8.01 -17.62 11.59
C GLY A 39 7.02 -16.46 11.81
N LEU A 40 5.86 -16.73 12.40
CA LEU A 40 4.85 -15.73 12.74
C LEU A 40 5.33 -14.74 13.82
N GLN A 41 6.27 -15.13 14.68
CA GLN A 41 6.84 -14.23 15.67
C GLN A 41 7.58 -13.05 15.04
N GLY A 42 8.06 -13.17 13.79
CA GLY A 42 8.68 -12.07 13.05
C GLY A 42 7.74 -10.90 12.74
N ALA A 43 6.44 -11.03 13.03
CA ALA A 43 5.51 -9.90 13.09
C ALA A 43 5.90 -8.85 14.14
N TYR A 44 6.51 -9.27 15.26
CA TYR A 44 6.87 -8.40 16.38
C TYR A 44 8.28 -8.62 16.94
N ASP A 45 8.96 -9.69 16.56
CA ASP A 45 10.33 -10.02 16.96
C ASP A 45 11.32 -9.80 15.80
N PRO A 46 12.21 -8.80 15.90
CA PRO A 46 13.17 -8.51 14.83
C PRO A 46 14.25 -9.59 14.69
N GLU A 47 14.55 -10.36 15.75
CA GLU A 47 15.54 -11.45 15.70
C GLU A 47 15.01 -12.65 14.88
N VAL A 48 13.69 -12.80 14.81
CA VAL A 48 13.02 -13.79 13.97
C VAL A 48 12.80 -13.27 12.54
N ARG A 49 12.41 -12.00 12.40
CA ARG A 49 12.03 -11.42 11.11
C ARG A 49 13.14 -11.50 10.06
N ASP A 50 14.37 -11.16 10.41
CA ASP A 50 15.47 -11.15 9.42
C ASP A 50 15.78 -12.54 8.86
N PRO A 51 15.96 -13.60 9.67
CA PRO A 51 16.07 -14.96 9.17
C PRO A 51 14.91 -15.42 8.28
N VAL A 52 13.67 -15.04 8.65
CA VAL A 52 12.47 -15.36 7.87
C VAL A 52 12.52 -14.70 6.48
N LEU A 53 12.82 -13.41 6.43
CA LEU A 53 12.94 -12.65 5.18
C LEU A 53 14.16 -13.09 4.35
N ASP A 54 15.27 -13.47 4.99
CA ASP A 54 16.46 -14.03 4.33
C ASP A 54 16.13 -15.33 3.60
N ALA A 55 15.37 -16.22 4.24
CA ALA A 55 14.93 -17.47 3.62
C ALA A 55 14.04 -17.23 2.39
N ASP A 56 13.20 -16.20 2.45
CA ASP A 56 12.27 -15.85 1.38
C ASP A 56 12.90 -14.96 0.28
N GLY A 57 14.10 -14.43 0.53
CA GLY A 57 14.88 -13.62 -0.40
C GLY A 57 14.50 -12.13 -0.44
N VAL A 58 13.98 -11.58 0.67
CA VAL A 58 13.48 -10.21 0.77
C VAL A 58 14.55 -9.30 1.38
N ALA A 59 15.15 -8.43 0.56
CA ALA A 59 16.25 -7.56 0.97
C ALA A 59 15.81 -6.34 1.79
N GLY A 60 14.60 -5.83 1.54
CA GLY A 60 14.03 -4.71 2.27
C GLY A 60 12.51 -4.72 2.16
N GLU A 61 11.85 -3.99 3.04
CA GLU A 61 10.42 -4.05 3.23
C GLU A 61 9.81 -2.71 3.65
N ILE A 62 8.56 -2.53 3.26
CA ILE A 62 7.69 -1.49 3.79
C ILE A 62 6.77 -2.15 4.81
N ILE A 63 6.83 -1.70 6.07
CA ILE A 63 6.12 -2.32 7.19
C ILE A 63 4.85 -1.54 7.45
N PHE A 64 3.71 -2.20 7.24
CA PHE A 64 2.39 -1.71 7.61
C PHE A 64 2.01 -2.22 9.00
N ALA A 65 0.95 -1.63 9.54
CA ALA A 65 0.35 -2.11 10.77
C ALA A 65 -0.44 -3.40 10.53
N ASP A 66 -0.67 -4.13 11.62
CA ASP A 66 -1.34 -5.43 11.66
C ASP A 66 -0.42 -6.58 11.24
N GLY A 67 0.20 -7.20 12.24
CA GLY A 67 1.05 -8.37 12.03
C GLY A 67 0.29 -9.69 12.20
N ASP A 68 -1.00 -9.65 12.54
CA ASP A 68 -1.76 -10.86 12.78
C ASP A 68 -2.37 -11.40 11.48
N ALA A 69 -1.80 -12.50 11.04
CA ALA A 69 -2.20 -13.28 9.89
C ALA A 69 -3.63 -13.84 9.94
N VAL A 70 -4.24 -14.03 11.13
CA VAL A 70 -5.54 -14.73 11.25
C VAL A 70 -6.43 -14.32 12.45
N THR A 71 -5.88 -13.91 13.61
CA THR A 71 -6.66 -13.79 14.89
C THR A 71 -6.81 -12.36 15.46
N GLY A 72 -6.23 -11.36 14.82
CA GLY A 72 -6.12 -9.96 15.27
C GLY A 72 -5.52 -9.66 16.66
N GLN A 73 -4.55 -10.43 17.18
CA GLN A 73 -3.81 -10.22 18.44
C GLN A 73 -2.60 -9.28 18.28
N GLU A 74 -1.88 -9.38 17.16
CA GLU A 74 -0.74 -8.52 16.79
C GLU A 74 -1.16 -7.25 16.03
N SER A 75 -2.34 -6.71 16.37
CA SER A 75 -2.90 -5.49 15.78
C SER A 75 -2.65 -4.26 16.65
N PRO A 76 -2.61 -3.04 16.08
CA PRO A 76 -2.58 -1.81 16.86
C PRO A 76 -3.76 -1.70 17.86
N PRO A 77 -3.54 -1.13 19.05
CA PRO A 77 -4.60 -0.95 20.04
C PRO A 77 -5.81 -0.22 19.48
N PHE A 78 -7.00 -0.57 19.97
CA PHE A 78 -8.28 0.03 19.60
C PHE A 78 -8.64 -0.10 18.11
N GLY A 79 -7.91 -0.91 17.33
CA GLY A 79 -8.13 -1.04 15.89
C GLY A 79 -7.53 0.10 15.06
N ALA A 80 -6.55 0.84 15.59
CA ALA A 80 -5.96 2.01 14.94
C ALA A 80 -5.19 1.73 13.63
N GLY A 81 -5.06 0.46 13.22
CA GLY A 81 -4.47 0.00 11.96
C GLY A 81 -5.48 -0.01 10.81
N LEU A 82 -5.68 -1.19 10.20
CA LEU A 82 -6.51 -1.36 9.00
C LEU A 82 -7.98 -0.96 9.21
N ALA A 83 -8.50 -1.09 10.43
CA ALA A 83 -9.87 -0.74 10.79
C ALA A 83 -10.03 0.68 11.38
N ALA A 84 -9.05 1.56 11.21
CA ALA A 84 -9.03 2.87 11.89
C ALA A 84 -10.26 3.75 11.57
N GLY A 85 -10.90 3.56 10.41
CA GLY A 85 -12.11 4.30 10.03
C GLY A 85 -13.30 4.05 10.96
N GLN A 86 -13.33 2.90 11.64
CA GLN A 86 -14.41 2.51 12.55
C GLN A 86 -14.31 3.14 13.93
N ILE A 87 -13.17 3.72 14.29
CA ILE A 87 -12.98 4.33 15.59
C ILE A 87 -13.79 5.62 15.66
N THR A 88 -14.55 5.81 16.73
CA THR A 88 -15.39 7.01 16.91
C THR A 88 -14.85 7.95 17.98
N ASP A 89 -14.08 7.45 18.96
CA ASP A 89 -13.42 8.28 19.98
C ASP A 89 -12.02 8.72 19.51
N PRO A 90 -11.79 10.03 19.27
CA PRO A 90 -10.48 10.55 18.87
C PRO A 90 -9.35 10.18 19.82
N ARG A 91 -9.62 10.07 21.13
CA ARG A 91 -8.60 9.71 22.13
C ARG A 91 -8.07 8.29 21.87
N LEU A 92 -8.96 7.36 21.54
CA LEU A 92 -8.59 5.97 21.24
C LEU A 92 -7.85 5.88 19.90
N ALA A 93 -8.33 6.59 18.87
CA ALA A 93 -7.68 6.62 17.56
C ALA A 93 -6.22 7.11 17.64
N PHE A 94 -6.00 8.31 18.20
CA PHE A 94 -4.65 8.84 18.37
C PHE A 94 -3.84 8.07 19.42
N GLY A 95 -4.48 7.56 20.46
CA GLY A 95 -3.83 6.76 21.50
C GLY A 95 -3.25 5.45 20.97
N GLY A 96 -4.04 4.70 20.19
CA GLY A 96 -3.63 3.46 19.53
C GLY A 96 -2.58 3.71 18.45
N ALA A 97 -2.81 4.70 17.60
CA ALA A 97 -1.86 5.09 16.55
C ALA A 97 -0.49 5.45 17.14
N ARG A 98 -0.43 6.33 18.14
CA ARG A 98 0.83 6.70 18.80
C ARG A 98 1.49 5.54 19.53
N ALA A 99 0.72 4.60 20.08
CA ALA A 99 1.28 3.41 20.73
C ALA A 99 1.99 2.52 19.71
N HIS A 100 1.34 2.24 18.58
CA HIS A 100 1.94 1.49 17.48
C HIS A 100 3.15 2.22 16.87
N ASN A 101 3.05 3.53 16.61
CA ASN A 101 4.13 4.29 15.98
C ASN A 101 5.42 4.29 16.81
N ARG A 102 5.33 4.28 18.15
CA ARG A 102 6.51 4.13 19.01
C ARG A 102 7.16 2.76 18.87
N TRP A 103 6.36 1.69 18.86
CA TRP A 103 6.85 0.35 18.60
C TRP A 103 7.49 0.26 17.21
N LEU A 104 6.85 0.81 16.19
CA LEU A 104 7.33 0.77 14.81
C LEU A 104 8.67 1.50 14.65
N GLU A 105 8.84 2.66 15.29
CA GLU A 105 10.12 3.39 15.33
C GLU A 105 11.24 2.51 15.94
N GLU A 106 10.97 1.89 17.10
CA GLU A 106 11.92 1.00 17.76
C GLU A 106 12.23 -0.25 16.91
N PHE A 107 11.20 -0.82 16.27
CA PHE A 107 11.31 -2.00 15.44
C PHE A 107 12.14 -1.72 14.19
N CYS A 108 11.85 -0.65 13.44
CA CYS A 108 12.64 -0.28 12.27
C CYS A 108 14.10 0.07 12.63
N ALA A 109 14.37 0.61 13.81
CA ALA A 109 15.73 0.93 14.26
C ALA A 109 16.64 -0.29 14.43
N THR A 110 16.08 -1.50 14.52
CA THR A 110 16.87 -2.74 14.63
C THR A 110 17.54 -3.16 13.32
N ASP A 111 17.00 -2.76 12.16
CA ASP A 111 17.68 -2.84 10.86
C ASP A 111 17.21 -1.69 9.94
N PRO A 112 17.80 -0.49 10.06
CA PRO A 112 17.35 0.69 9.33
C PRO A 112 17.69 0.67 7.83
N VAL A 113 18.49 -0.31 7.37
CA VAL A 113 18.75 -0.51 5.94
C VAL A 113 17.56 -1.22 5.30
N ARG A 114 17.07 -2.27 5.97
CA ARG A 114 16.02 -3.14 5.42
C ARG A 114 14.61 -2.65 5.71
N ARG A 115 14.40 -1.94 6.83
CA ARG A 115 13.07 -1.66 7.36
C ARG A 115 12.63 -0.21 7.12
N ALA A 116 11.49 -0.05 6.48
CA ALA A 116 10.81 1.23 6.30
C ALA A 116 9.36 1.17 6.81
N GLY A 117 9.09 1.78 7.95
CA GLY A 117 7.78 1.77 8.60
C GLY A 117 6.80 2.81 8.04
N VAL A 118 5.52 2.43 8.04
CA VAL A 118 4.37 3.29 7.74
C VAL A 118 3.59 3.57 9.03
N ALA A 119 3.72 4.79 9.54
CA ALA A 119 3.09 5.21 10.79
C ALA A 119 1.59 5.50 10.63
N LEU A 120 0.81 5.30 11.68
CA LEU A 120 -0.63 5.50 11.69
C LEU A 120 -0.96 6.97 11.99
N VAL A 121 -1.81 7.61 11.16
CA VAL A 121 -2.27 8.97 11.41
C VAL A 121 -3.79 9.09 11.17
N PRO A 122 -4.61 9.15 12.24
CA PRO A 122 -6.07 9.14 12.16
C PRO A 122 -6.64 10.52 11.81
N ILE A 123 -6.31 11.02 10.62
CA ILE A 123 -6.62 12.37 10.12
C ILE A 123 -8.12 12.73 10.15
N THR A 124 -9.02 11.76 10.05
CA THR A 124 -10.48 12.00 10.08
C THR A 124 -10.96 12.59 11.40
N HIS A 125 -10.24 12.36 12.50
CA HIS A 125 -10.64 12.83 13.82
C HIS A 125 -10.23 14.27 14.12
N ASP A 126 -9.03 14.69 13.69
CA ASP A 126 -8.50 16.04 13.95
C ASP A 126 -7.32 16.35 13.00
N VAL A 127 -7.53 17.31 12.10
CA VAL A 127 -6.52 17.71 11.10
C VAL A 127 -5.33 18.42 11.74
N ASP A 128 -5.53 19.20 12.79
CA ASP A 128 -4.45 19.94 13.47
C ASP A 128 -3.53 18.98 14.21
N LEU A 129 -4.10 18.01 14.93
CA LEU A 129 -3.33 16.96 15.58
C LEU A 129 -2.64 16.07 14.56
N ALA A 130 -3.31 15.72 13.46
CA ALA A 130 -2.70 14.92 12.40
C ALA A 130 -1.49 15.61 11.78
N VAL A 131 -1.56 16.92 11.50
CA VAL A 131 -0.41 17.70 11.03
C VAL A 131 0.74 17.67 12.05
N ALA A 132 0.45 17.83 13.34
CA ALA A 132 1.47 17.74 14.38
C ALA A 132 2.13 16.33 14.44
N GLU A 133 1.36 15.26 14.21
CA GLU A 133 1.92 13.91 14.09
C GLU A 133 2.88 13.81 12.89
N ILE A 134 2.47 14.29 11.71
CA ILE A 134 3.31 14.31 10.50
C ILE A 134 4.64 15.02 10.76
N GLU A 135 4.60 16.21 11.36
CA GLU A 135 5.80 16.98 11.70
C GLU A 135 6.69 16.26 12.71
N SER A 136 6.11 15.54 13.66
CA SER A 136 6.87 14.77 14.67
C SER A 136 7.52 13.49 14.11
N LEU A 137 6.89 12.89 13.09
CA LEU A 137 7.36 11.69 12.41
C LEU A 137 8.40 12.01 11.34
N ALA A 138 8.41 13.24 10.82
CA ALA A 138 9.35 13.69 9.82
C ALA A 138 10.81 13.51 10.28
N GLY A 139 11.59 12.75 9.50
CA GLY A 139 12.99 12.48 9.79
C GLY A 139 13.25 11.45 10.89
N LYS A 140 12.20 10.82 11.45
CA LYS A 140 12.38 9.68 12.36
C LYS A 140 13.05 8.51 11.63
N PRO A 141 14.11 7.92 12.20
CA PRO A 141 14.78 6.76 11.58
C PRO A 141 13.78 5.65 11.25
N GLY A 142 13.86 5.12 10.04
CA GLY A 142 12.99 4.03 9.59
C GLY A 142 11.57 4.43 9.20
N ILE A 143 11.04 5.59 9.59
CA ILE A 143 9.68 6.01 9.17
C ILE A 143 9.74 6.66 7.79
N LYS A 144 9.04 6.06 6.82
CA LYS A 144 9.04 6.50 5.41
C LYS A 144 7.66 6.85 4.87
N GLY A 145 6.62 6.52 5.63
CA GLY A 145 5.27 6.81 5.23
C GLY A 145 4.32 6.92 6.39
N ILE A 146 3.10 7.29 6.06
CA ILE A 146 1.96 7.29 6.97
C ILE A 146 0.77 6.59 6.31
N MET A 147 -0.12 6.04 7.13
CA MET A 147 -1.40 5.48 6.69
C MET A 147 -2.55 6.31 7.26
N VAL A 148 -3.49 6.64 6.38
CA VAL A 148 -4.77 7.27 6.75
C VAL A 148 -5.90 6.23 6.69
N PRO A 149 -7.01 6.42 7.43
CA PRO A 149 -8.16 5.51 7.37
C PRO A 149 -8.68 5.30 5.94
N THR A 150 -8.87 4.04 5.55
CA THR A 150 -9.34 3.67 4.21
C THR A 150 -10.77 4.16 3.97
N MET A 151 -11.63 4.09 4.98
CA MET A 151 -12.95 4.72 4.94
C MET A 151 -13.00 6.00 5.77
N TRP A 152 -13.56 7.07 5.19
CA TRP A 152 -13.83 8.33 5.90
C TRP A 152 -15.25 8.38 6.49
N HIS A 153 -16.10 7.37 6.24
CA HIS A 153 -17.49 7.31 6.75
C HIS A 153 -18.24 8.65 6.61
N ASP A 154 -18.69 9.23 7.72
CA ASP A 154 -19.43 10.50 7.77
C ASP A 154 -18.53 11.75 7.81
N PHE A 155 -17.20 11.59 7.81
CA PHE A 155 -16.25 12.70 7.77
C PHE A 155 -16.17 13.31 6.36
N PRO A 156 -15.56 14.51 6.21
CA PRO A 156 -15.35 15.09 4.90
C PRO A 156 -14.57 14.16 3.96
N ALA A 157 -14.87 14.24 2.67
CA ALA A 157 -14.13 13.57 1.62
C ALA A 157 -12.67 14.07 1.57
N TYR A 158 -11.69 13.16 1.46
CA TYR A 158 -10.25 13.44 1.36
C TYR A 158 -9.83 14.42 0.25
N GLY A 159 -10.62 14.53 -0.83
CA GLY A 159 -10.40 15.51 -1.89
C GLY A 159 -10.84 16.94 -1.54
N SER A 160 -11.52 17.15 -0.41
CA SER A 160 -11.96 18.49 0.01
C SER A 160 -10.80 19.35 0.52
N ASP A 161 -11.02 20.66 0.64
CA ASP A 161 -10.02 21.59 1.20
C ASP A 161 -9.88 21.45 2.73
N HIS A 162 -10.73 20.66 3.39
CA HIS A 162 -10.66 20.38 4.83
C HIS A 162 -9.30 19.80 5.24
N TYR A 163 -8.72 18.94 4.39
CA TYR A 163 -7.46 18.24 4.66
C TYR A 163 -6.24 18.89 3.99
N ASP A 164 -6.37 20.09 3.42
CA ASP A 164 -5.28 20.72 2.66
C ASP A 164 -3.99 20.90 3.46
N ARG A 165 -4.12 21.30 4.73
CA ARG A 165 -2.96 21.48 5.61
C ARG A 165 -2.21 20.17 5.86
N PHE A 166 -2.94 19.07 5.92
CA PHE A 166 -2.35 17.74 6.04
C PHE A 166 -1.63 17.33 4.76
N TRP A 167 -2.25 17.51 3.60
CA TRP A 167 -1.61 17.21 2.31
C TRP A 167 -0.35 18.03 2.07
N ALA A 168 -0.38 19.31 2.44
CA ALA A 168 0.80 20.18 2.41
C ALA A 168 1.92 19.63 3.32
N ALA A 169 1.59 19.28 4.57
CA ALA A 169 2.57 18.73 5.50
C ALA A 169 3.19 17.41 5.01
N CYS A 170 2.41 16.50 4.44
CA CYS A 170 2.94 15.26 3.84
C CYS A 170 3.87 15.56 2.65
N ALA A 171 3.49 16.50 1.79
CA ALA A 171 4.31 16.90 0.65
C ALA A 171 5.63 17.57 1.06
N ASP A 172 5.61 18.39 2.12
CA ASP A 172 6.78 19.11 2.63
C ASP A 172 7.75 18.18 3.36
N THR A 173 7.23 17.17 4.08
CA THR A 173 8.04 16.19 4.83
C THR A 173 8.53 15.03 3.97
N GLY A 174 7.89 14.78 2.83
CA GLY A 174 8.21 13.66 1.94
C GLY A 174 7.72 12.30 2.44
N LEU A 175 6.92 12.26 3.50
CA LEU A 175 6.28 11.02 3.96
C LEU A 175 5.23 10.57 2.95
N VAL A 176 5.37 9.35 2.45
CA VAL A 176 4.40 8.77 1.49
C VAL A 176 3.10 8.47 2.23
N VAL A 177 1.97 8.91 1.68
CA VAL A 177 0.64 8.67 2.24
C VAL A 177 0.11 7.33 1.73
N HIS A 178 -0.49 6.53 2.60
CA HIS A 178 -1.03 5.22 2.24
C HIS A 178 -2.48 5.07 2.62
N THR A 179 -3.16 4.26 1.82
CA THR A 179 -4.34 3.49 2.25
C THR A 179 -4.04 2.02 1.98
N HIS A 180 -4.61 1.16 2.80
CA HIS A 180 -4.39 -0.27 2.74
C HIS A 180 -5.72 -1.01 2.65
N SER A 181 -5.71 -2.23 2.10
CA SER A 181 -6.87 -3.13 2.19
C SER A 181 -7.25 -3.37 3.65
N GLY A 182 -8.47 -3.86 3.88
CA GLY A 182 -8.92 -4.28 5.21
C GLY A 182 -10.16 -3.57 5.74
N GLU A 183 -10.69 -2.57 5.03
CA GLU A 183 -11.95 -1.92 5.42
C GLU A 183 -12.93 -1.80 4.24
N ALA A 184 -14.18 -2.21 4.49
CA ALA A 184 -15.35 -1.97 3.64
C ALA A 184 -16.62 -1.94 4.53
N ASP A 185 -17.79 -1.61 3.96
CA ASP A 185 -19.06 -1.46 4.71
C ASP A 185 -19.66 -2.82 5.12
N PHE A 186 -18.98 -3.55 5.99
CA PHE A 186 -19.36 -4.89 6.45
C PHE A 186 -20.79 -4.91 7.01
N GLY A 187 -21.19 -3.85 7.73
CA GLY A 187 -22.54 -3.71 8.29
C GLY A 187 -23.64 -3.69 7.23
N ALA A 188 -23.42 -3.02 6.09
CA ALA A 188 -24.37 -3.01 4.98
C ALA A 188 -24.44 -4.35 4.23
N TYR A 189 -23.39 -5.18 4.30
CA TYR A 189 -23.32 -6.45 3.59
C TYR A 189 -23.89 -7.64 4.37
N GLY A 190 -23.94 -7.55 5.69
CA GLY A 190 -24.39 -8.64 6.56
C GLY A 190 -23.54 -9.90 6.33
N ASP A 191 -24.20 -11.06 6.21
CA ASP A 191 -23.50 -12.36 6.04
C ASP A 191 -22.92 -12.56 4.62
N ASN A 192 -23.08 -11.60 3.69
CA ASN A 192 -22.59 -11.72 2.32
C ASN A 192 -21.10 -11.37 2.22
N VAL A 193 -20.25 -12.29 2.66
CA VAL A 193 -18.79 -12.12 2.64
C VAL A 193 -18.23 -11.91 1.22
N ALA A 194 -18.89 -12.43 0.19
CA ALA A 194 -18.47 -12.24 -1.19
C ALA A 194 -18.57 -10.77 -1.62
N MET A 195 -19.57 -10.04 -1.13
CA MET A 195 -19.70 -8.60 -1.36
C MET A 195 -18.61 -7.82 -0.61
N TYR A 196 -18.33 -8.19 0.64
CA TYR A 196 -17.22 -7.60 1.40
C TYR A 196 -15.89 -7.76 0.67
N ILE A 197 -15.49 -8.99 0.34
CA ILE A 197 -14.21 -9.29 -0.34
C ILE A 197 -14.14 -8.56 -1.69
N SER A 198 -15.26 -8.47 -2.41
CA SER A 198 -15.29 -7.76 -3.69
C SER A 198 -15.15 -6.25 -3.53
N GLU A 199 -15.70 -5.64 -2.48
CA GLU A 199 -15.69 -4.17 -2.28
C GLU A 199 -14.46 -3.64 -1.54
N VAL A 200 -13.73 -4.47 -0.78
CA VAL A 200 -12.49 -4.04 -0.09
C VAL A 200 -11.53 -3.33 -1.04
N PRO A 201 -11.12 -3.91 -2.20
CA PRO A 201 -10.27 -3.20 -3.15
C PRO A 201 -10.86 -1.87 -3.63
N PHE A 202 -12.18 -1.80 -3.78
CA PHE A 202 -12.86 -0.59 -4.25
C PHE A 202 -12.74 0.55 -3.25
N TRP A 203 -12.88 0.26 -1.96
CA TRP A 203 -12.69 1.23 -0.89
C TRP A 203 -11.23 1.66 -0.78
N THR A 204 -10.28 0.73 -0.86
CA THR A 204 -8.83 1.00 -0.79
C THR A 204 -8.39 2.04 -1.81
N HIS A 205 -8.75 1.87 -3.09
CA HIS A 205 -8.34 2.81 -4.14
C HIS A 205 -9.27 4.02 -4.29
N ARG A 206 -10.30 4.18 -3.45
CA ARG A 206 -11.30 5.25 -3.63
C ARG A 206 -10.73 6.64 -3.38
N ILE A 207 -9.78 6.74 -2.44
CA ILE A 207 -9.16 7.99 -2.03
C ILE A 207 -8.26 8.54 -3.15
N LEU A 208 -7.61 7.65 -3.92
CA LEU A 208 -6.87 8.02 -5.13
C LEU A 208 -7.68 8.96 -6.04
N TRP A 209 -8.95 8.61 -6.31
CA TRP A 209 -9.81 9.42 -7.19
C TRP A 209 -10.10 10.79 -6.62
N GLN A 210 -10.24 10.87 -5.30
CA GLN A 210 -10.49 12.14 -4.64
C GLN A 210 -9.28 13.05 -4.72
N LEU A 211 -8.08 12.53 -4.46
CA LEU A 211 -6.84 13.31 -4.52
C LEU A 211 -6.53 13.74 -5.96
N LEU A 212 -6.67 12.81 -6.90
CA LEU A 212 -6.39 13.05 -8.31
C LEU A 212 -7.34 14.10 -8.88
N PHE A 213 -8.66 13.90 -8.79
CA PHE A 213 -9.63 14.78 -9.48
C PHE A 213 -9.99 16.06 -8.71
N SER A 214 -9.49 16.23 -7.48
CA SER A 214 -9.50 17.54 -6.80
C SER A 214 -8.22 18.35 -7.03
N GLY A 215 -7.28 17.83 -7.83
CA GLY A 215 -6.04 18.53 -8.16
C GLY A 215 -5.06 18.63 -7.01
N LYS A 216 -5.12 17.74 -6.00
CA LYS A 216 -4.18 17.77 -4.87
C LYS A 216 -2.74 17.59 -5.34
N PHE A 217 -2.49 16.72 -6.32
CA PHE A 217 -1.15 16.52 -6.87
C PHE A 217 -0.64 17.72 -7.68
N ASP A 218 -1.52 18.55 -8.24
CA ASP A 218 -1.09 19.82 -8.86
C ASP A 218 -0.77 20.88 -7.80
N ARG A 219 -1.58 20.94 -6.74
CA ARG A 219 -1.40 21.89 -5.63
C ARG A 219 -0.18 21.55 -4.78
N TYR A 220 0.10 20.27 -4.62
CA TYR A 220 1.19 19.71 -3.82
C TYR A 220 1.99 18.70 -4.67
N PRO A 221 2.87 19.18 -5.58
CA PRO A 221 3.55 18.34 -6.56
C PRO A 221 4.48 17.28 -5.96
N ASN A 222 4.92 17.46 -4.71
CA ASN A 222 5.75 16.49 -3.99
C ASN A 222 4.93 15.47 -3.18
N LEU A 223 3.59 15.60 -3.14
CA LEU A 223 2.74 14.64 -2.45
C LEU A 223 2.82 13.29 -3.16
N ARG A 224 3.21 12.25 -2.42
CA ARG A 224 3.20 10.86 -2.86
C ARG A 224 2.11 10.10 -2.13
N TYR A 225 1.37 9.28 -2.86
CA TYR A 225 0.28 8.47 -2.36
C TYR A 225 0.36 7.06 -2.93
N ALA A 226 0.27 6.06 -2.06
CA ALA A 226 0.32 4.66 -2.41
C ALA A 226 -0.97 3.93 -1.99
N VAL A 227 -1.53 3.17 -2.93
CA VAL A 227 -2.65 2.25 -2.68
C VAL A 227 -2.08 0.86 -2.48
N VAL A 228 -2.36 0.20 -1.36
CA VAL A 228 -1.67 -1.03 -0.97
C VAL A 228 -2.64 -2.20 -0.80
N GLU A 229 -2.21 -3.37 -1.25
CA GLU A 229 -2.87 -4.68 -1.11
C GLU A 229 -4.23 -4.77 -1.83
N CYS A 230 -4.33 -4.17 -3.02
CA CYS A 230 -5.54 -4.24 -3.85
C CYS A 230 -5.28 -4.72 -5.28
N GLY A 231 -4.14 -5.39 -5.52
CA GLY A 231 -3.69 -5.73 -6.86
C GLY A 231 -3.47 -4.51 -7.75
N SER A 232 -3.28 -4.78 -9.03
CA SER A 232 -3.00 -3.82 -10.10
C SER A 232 -3.85 -4.08 -11.35
N TYR A 233 -4.66 -5.15 -11.35
CA TYR A 233 -5.46 -5.60 -12.50
C TYR A 233 -6.45 -4.55 -13.04
N TRP A 234 -6.87 -3.60 -12.20
CA TRP A 234 -7.86 -2.58 -12.53
C TRP A 234 -7.26 -1.31 -13.18
N ILE A 235 -5.94 -1.12 -13.05
CA ILE A 235 -5.30 0.17 -13.34
C ILE A 235 -5.36 0.49 -14.83
N GLY A 236 -4.95 -0.43 -15.71
CA GLY A 236 -4.87 -0.15 -17.15
C GLY A 236 -6.20 0.28 -17.76
N ASP A 237 -7.31 -0.40 -17.40
CA ASP A 237 -8.65 -0.06 -17.89
C ASP A 237 -9.12 1.29 -17.37
N LEU A 238 -8.76 1.60 -16.13
CA LEU A 238 -9.10 2.87 -15.53
C LEU A 238 -8.24 4.02 -16.08
N LEU A 239 -6.94 3.83 -16.30
CA LEU A 239 -6.07 4.84 -16.93
C LEU A 239 -6.54 5.16 -18.33
N TRP A 240 -6.86 4.13 -19.13
CA TRP A 240 -7.50 4.32 -20.43
C TRP A 240 -8.74 5.20 -20.31
N LYS A 241 -9.65 4.84 -19.41
CA LYS A 241 -10.91 5.56 -19.27
C LYS A 241 -10.71 7.00 -18.81
N ALA A 242 -9.81 7.21 -17.86
CA ALA A 242 -9.54 8.51 -17.27
C ALA A 242 -8.83 9.42 -18.28
N ASP A 243 -7.78 8.95 -18.96
CA ASP A 243 -7.08 9.71 -19.98
C ASP A 243 -8.00 10.12 -21.12
N VAL A 244 -8.87 9.21 -21.60
CA VAL A 244 -9.86 9.57 -22.63
C VAL A 244 -10.85 10.62 -22.13
N ASN A 245 -11.24 10.58 -20.86
CA ASN A 245 -12.15 11.58 -20.31
C ASN A 245 -11.50 12.98 -20.19
N PHE A 246 -10.20 13.05 -19.88
CA PHE A 246 -9.50 14.33 -19.66
C PHE A 246 -8.80 14.85 -20.93
N GLY A 247 -8.28 13.97 -21.77
CA GLY A 247 -7.56 14.29 -23.01
C GLY A 247 -8.46 14.34 -24.25
N ALA A 248 -9.47 13.48 -24.36
CA ALA A 248 -10.30 13.41 -25.56
C ALA A 248 -11.51 14.36 -25.51
N SER A 249 -11.29 15.61 -25.95
CA SER A 249 -12.26 16.71 -25.90
C SER A 249 -13.66 16.39 -26.45
N PHE A 250 -13.80 15.42 -27.37
CA PHE A 250 -15.09 15.08 -27.98
C PHE A 250 -16.00 14.17 -27.14
N LYS A 251 -15.45 13.32 -26.25
CA LYS A 251 -16.24 12.38 -25.44
C LYS A 251 -16.91 13.04 -24.25
N VAL A 252 -16.34 14.13 -23.74
CA VAL A 252 -16.80 14.81 -22.52
C VAL A 252 -17.43 16.19 -22.82
N LYS A 253 -17.78 16.48 -24.08
CA LYS A 253 -18.34 17.80 -24.51
C LYS A 253 -19.45 18.35 -23.61
N LYS A 254 -20.31 17.49 -23.06
CA LYS A 254 -21.41 17.92 -22.17
C LYS A 254 -20.92 18.41 -20.80
N MET A 255 -19.78 17.91 -20.31
CA MET A 255 -19.22 18.21 -18.98
C MET A 255 -17.86 18.91 -19.05
N GLY A 256 -17.30 19.12 -20.24
CA GLY A 256 -15.93 19.59 -20.44
C GLY A 256 -15.61 20.92 -19.74
N THR A 257 -16.57 21.84 -19.67
CA THR A 257 -16.38 23.10 -18.93
C THR A 257 -16.20 22.89 -17.42
N ARG A 258 -16.83 21.87 -16.83
CA ARG A 258 -16.72 21.54 -15.39
C ARG A 258 -15.47 20.72 -15.07
N MET A 259 -14.94 20.01 -16.05
CA MET A 259 -13.71 19.21 -15.92
C MET A 259 -12.46 20.04 -16.17
N LYS A 260 -12.57 21.13 -16.93
CA LYS A 260 -11.45 21.99 -17.31
C LYS A 260 -10.80 22.61 -16.07
N GLY A 261 -9.50 22.39 -15.92
CA GLY A 261 -8.69 22.97 -14.84
C GLY A 261 -8.78 22.25 -13.50
N LEU A 262 -9.45 21.09 -13.42
CA LEU A 262 -9.39 20.24 -12.24
C LEU A 262 -8.00 19.63 -12.04
N ILE A 263 -7.37 19.24 -13.15
CA ILE A 263 -6.00 18.73 -13.21
C ILE A 263 -5.29 19.32 -14.43
N SER A 264 -3.97 19.40 -14.33
CA SER A 264 -3.09 19.96 -15.35
C SER A 264 -2.61 18.89 -16.34
N ARG A 265 -2.41 17.65 -15.89
CA ARG A 265 -1.89 16.53 -16.69
C ARG A 265 -2.96 15.49 -16.99
N LEU A 266 -2.68 14.55 -17.90
CA LEU A 266 -3.47 13.34 -18.00
C LEU A 266 -3.34 12.52 -16.71
N PRO A 267 -4.43 11.88 -16.25
CA PRO A 267 -4.42 11.00 -15.09
C PRO A 267 -3.24 10.02 -15.04
N SER A 268 -2.88 9.42 -16.18
CA SER A 268 -1.79 8.46 -16.26
C SER A 268 -0.37 9.03 -16.14
N GLU A 269 -0.21 10.36 -16.13
CA GLU A 269 1.06 11.07 -15.90
C GLU A 269 1.42 11.22 -14.42
N TYR A 270 0.44 11.05 -13.51
CA TYR A 270 0.69 11.10 -12.07
C TYR A 270 1.19 9.76 -11.52
N PHE A 271 1.05 8.67 -12.27
CA PHE A 271 1.50 7.33 -11.88
C PHE A 271 3.02 7.20 -12.06
N GLY A 272 3.72 6.79 -11.00
CA GLY A 272 5.18 6.71 -10.94
C GLY A 272 5.85 8.02 -10.48
N THR A 273 5.07 9.07 -10.22
CA THR A 273 5.56 10.35 -9.69
C THR A 273 4.86 10.71 -8.39
N ASN A 274 3.54 10.82 -8.41
CA ASN A 274 2.68 11.11 -7.26
C ASN A 274 1.93 9.87 -6.77
N VAL A 275 1.60 8.94 -7.68
CA VAL A 275 0.75 7.78 -7.39
C VAL A 275 1.57 6.50 -7.57
N PHE A 276 1.52 5.66 -6.54
CA PHE A 276 2.17 4.34 -6.49
C PHE A 276 1.17 3.27 -6.04
N ILE A 277 1.49 2.01 -6.33
CA ILE A 277 0.61 0.87 -6.04
C ILE A 277 1.44 -0.24 -5.40
N GLY A 278 1.19 -0.52 -4.12
CA GLY A 278 1.65 -1.75 -3.48
C GLY A 278 0.71 -2.89 -3.90
N ALA A 279 1.06 -3.60 -4.98
CA ALA A 279 0.13 -4.52 -5.62
C ALA A 279 -0.14 -5.80 -4.81
N SER A 280 0.81 -6.26 -3.98
CA SER A 280 0.74 -7.40 -3.02
C SER A 280 -0.34 -8.46 -3.30
N THR A 281 -0.10 -9.70 -3.69
CA THR A 281 1.05 -10.44 -4.21
C THR A 281 0.83 -10.62 -5.73
N MET A 282 1.45 -9.77 -6.55
CA MET A 282 1.08 -9.60 -7.97
C MET A 282 1.04 -10.94 -8.74
N SER A 283 -0.08 -11.23 -9.37
CA SER A 283 -0.27 -12.43 -10.19
C SER A 283 0.47 -12.35 -11.54
N ARG A 284 0.72 -13.51 -12.18
CA ARG A 284 1.28 -13.57 -13.54
C ARG A 284 0.51 -12.71 -14.55
N GLU A 285 -0.81 -12.60 -14.42
CA GLU A 285 -1.63 -11.77 -15.32
C GLU A 285 -1.36 -10.28 -15.13
N GLU A 286 -1.23 -9.84 -13.90
CA GLU A 286 -0.86 -8.47 -13.59
C GLU A 286 0.56 -8.13 -14.05
N VAL A 287 1.51 -9.05 -13.87
CA VAL A 287 2.88 -8.91 -14.40
C VAL A 287 2.84 -8.78 -15.94
N ARG A 288 2.02 -9.55 -16.65
CA ARG A 288 1.85 -9.39 -18.11
C ARG A 288 1.30 -8.01 -18.50
N ARG A 289 0.43 -7.44 -17.66
CA ARG A 289 -0.19 -6.12 -17.88
C ARG A 289 0.62 -4.94 -17.34
N ARG A 290 1.79 -5.16 -16.74
CA ARG A 290 2.63 -4.12 -16.10
C ARG A 290 2.77 -2.82 -16.89
N HIS A 291 3.00 -2.88 -18.21
CA HIS A 291 3.17 -1.68 -19.04
C HIS A 291 1.87 -0.90 -19.22
N VAL A 292 0.74 -1.59 -19.46
CA VAL A 292 -0.57 -0.92 -19.55
C VAL A 292 -1.01 -0.37 -18.20
N ASN A 293 -0.63 -1.04 -17.11
CA ASN A 293 -0.90 -0.64 -15.73
C ASN A 293 0.06 0.45 -15.20
N GLY A 294 1.03 0.91 -15.99
CA GLY A 294 2.01 1.91 -15.55
C GLY A 294 3.09 1.33 -14.65
N ILE A 295 4.00 0.55 -15.26
CA ILE A 295 5.06 -0.20 -14.57
C ILE A 295 5.84 0.61 -13.54
N ASP A 296 6.09 1.90 -13.78
CA ASP A 296 6.86 2.78 -12.91
C ASP A 296 6.17 3.13 -11.58
N ALA A 297 4.89 2.80 -11.43
CA ALA A 297 4.12 2.97 -10.20
C ALA A 297 3.99 1.68 -9.38
N LEU A 298 4.28 0.52 -9.97
CA LEU A 298 3.89 -0.78 -9.40
C LEU A 298 4.98 -1.36 -8.51
N MET A 299 4.64 -1.63 -7.26
CA MET A 299 5.53 -2.25 -6.28
C MET A 299 4.98 -3.61 -5.90
N TRP A 300 5.81 -4.64 -5.99
CA TRP A 300 5.48 -5.97 -5.47
C TRP A 300 5.70 -6.01 -3.94
N GLY A 301 4.93 -6.83 -3.25
CA GLY A 301 5.03 -7.04 -1.80
C GLY A 301 4.68 -8.49 -1.43
N THR A 302 5.26 -8.98 -0.34
CA THR A 302 5.05 -10.35 0.17
C THR A 302 3.71 -10.52 0.88
N ASP A 303 3.21 -9.44 1.47
CA ASP A 303 2.12 -9.46 2.45
C ASP A 303 2.44 -10.36 3.66
N TYR A 304 3.70 -10.36 4.10
CA TYR A 304 4.12 -11.12 5.26
C TYR A 304 3.57 -10.48 6.55
N PRO A 305 2.94 -11.26 7.45
CA PRO A 305 2.90 -12.73 7.50
C PRO A 305 1.55 -13.37 7.13
N HIS A 306 0.70 -12.68 6.37
CA HIS A 306 -0.66 -13.13 6.07
C HIS A 306 -0.68 -14.38 5.17
N PRO A 307 -1.68 -15.28 5.34
CA PRO A 307 -1.76 -16.53 4.57
C PRO A 307 -2.09 -16.32 3.08
N GLU A 308 -2.75 -15.22 2.72
CA GLU A 308 -2.96 -14.80 1.32
C GLU A 308 -1.66 -14.30 0.65
N GLY A 309 -0.64 -14.00 1.45
CA GLY A 309 0.67 -13.56 1.04
C GLY A 309 1.48 -14.61 0.27
N SER A 310 2.76 -14.32 0.06
CA SER A 310 3.67 -15.21 -0.67
C SER A 310 4.57 -16.02 0.26
N TRP A 311 4.79 -15.55 1.48
CA TRP A 311 5.57 -16.28 2.49
C TRP A 311 4.83 -17.57 2.94
N PRO A 312 5.53 -18.69 3.22
CA PRO A 312 6.97 -18.94 3.11
C PRO A 312 7.42 -19.46 1.72
N ASN A 313 6.62 -19.22 0.69
CA ASN A 313 6.78 -19.79 -0.65
C ASN A 313 7.17 -18.72 -1.70
N THR A 314 7.74 -17.58 -1.29
CA THR A 314 7.90 -16.41 -2.17
C THR A 314 8.73 -16.75 -3.39
N ARG A 315 9.86 -17.45 -3.24
CA ARG A 315 10.76 -17.79 -4.36
C ARG A 315 10.05 -18.63 -5.43
N ALA A 316 9.22 -19.59 -5.01
CA ALA A 316 8.46 -20.45 -5.93
C ALA A 316 7.41 -19.64 -6.69
N ARG A 317 6.72 -18.73 -5.99
CA ARG A 317 5.71 -17.85 -6.57
C ARG A 317 6.31 -16.86 -7.58
N LEU A 318 7.42 -16.21 -7.21
CA LEU A 318 8.17 -15.32 -8.11
C LEU A 318 8.62 -16.02 -9.39
N LYS A 319 9.15 -17.25 -9.28
CA LYS A 319 9.55 -18.05 -10.43
C LYS A 319 8.40 -18.30 -11.40
N ASN A 320 7.19 -18.53 -10.90
CA ASN A 320 6.02 -18.72 -11.76
C ASN A 320 5.52 -17.40 -12.36
N ASP A 321 5.38 -16.37 -11.53
CA ASP A 321 4.68 -15.13 -11.90
C ASP A 321 5.53 -14.21 -12.78
N PHE A 322 6.86 -14.23 -12.62
CA PHE A 322 7.80 -13.40 -13.38
C PHE A 322 8.51 -14.13 -14.53
N ALA A 323 8.19 -15.41 -14.80
CA ALA A 323 8.83 -16.21 -15.84
C ALA A 323 8.85 -15.53 -17.23
N ASP A 324 7.79 -14.80 -17.56
CA ASP A 324 7.63 -14.12 -18.87
C ASP A 324 8.08 -12.65 -18.85
N ALA A 325 8.47 -12.11 -17.69
CA ALA A 325 8.95 -10.74 -17.58
C ALA A 325 10.42 -10.64 -18.00
N THR A 326 10.85 -9.46 -18.44
CA THR A 326 12.27 -9.19 -18.65
C THR A 326 12.95 -8.97 -17.30
N VAL A 327 14.28 -9.11 -17.24
CA VAL A 327 15.04 -8.83 -16.02
C VAL A 327 14.88 -7.37 -15.59
N GLU A 328 14.83 -6.45 -16.54
CA GLU A 328 14.67 -5.00 -16.30
C GLU A 328 13.33 -4.71 -15.61
N ASP A 329 12.24 -5.26 -16.16
CA ASP A 329 10.91 -5.09 -15.61
C ASP A 329 10.78 -5.76 -14.23
N THR A 330 11.35 -6.96 -14.07
CA THR A 330 11.36 -7.66 -12.78
C THR A 330 12.07 -6.85 -11.71
N ARG A 331 13.24 -6.28 -11.99
CA ARG A 331 13.95 -5.41 -11.03
C ARG A 331 13.12 -4.19 -10.65
N ARG A 332 12.42 -3.61 -11.64
CA ARG A 332 11.56 -2.45 -11.42
C ARG A 332 10.41 -2.77 -10.46
N LEU A 333 9.70 -3.86 -10.73
CA LEU A 333 8.55 -4.32 -9.94
C LEU A 333 8.94 -4.83 -8.55
N LEU A 334 10.05 -5.57 -8.42
CA LEU A 334 10.45 -6.21 -7.15
C LEU A 334 11.17 -5.27 -6.18
N GLY A 335 11.69 -4.11 -6.61
CA GLY A 335 12.43 -3.25 -5.69
C GLY A 335 12.63 -1.81 -6.12
N LEU A 336 13.02 -1.55 -7.37
CA LEU A 336 13.45 -0.19 -7.74
C LEU A 336 12.32 0.85 -7.64
N ASN A 337 11.07 0.48 -7.93
CA ASN A 337 9.93 1.38 -7.71
C ASN A 337 9.75 1.74 -6.23
N ALA A 338 9.93 0.79 -5.31
CA ALA A 338 9.86 1.07 -3.88
C ALA A 338 11.02 1.97 -3.43
N ILE A 339 12.23 1.69 -3.91
CA ILE A 339 13.41 2.52 -3.63
C ILE A 339 13.16 3.98 -4.02
N ASP A 340 12.62 4.23 -5.21
CA ASP A 340 12.32 5.59 -5.68
C ASP A 340 11.16 6.25 -4.92
N CYS A 341 10.09 5.49 -4.65
CA CYS A 341 8.91 5.95 -3.92
C CYS A 341 9.26 6.42 -2.49
N TYR A 342 10.08 5.66 -1.77
CA TYR A 342 10.39 5.91 -0.36
C TYR A 342 11.77 6.55 -0.11
N GLY A 343 12.57 6.76 -1.16
CA GLY A 343 13.93 7.28 -1.06
C GLY A 343 14.81 6.39 -0.18
N LEU A 344 14.89 5.11 -0.54
CA LEU A 344 15.69 4.11 0.18
C LEU A 344 17.13 4.09 -0.37
N ASP A 345 18.07 3.55 0.43
CA ASP A 345 19.46 3.40 0.01
C ASP A 345 19.60 2.17 -0.91
N GLU A 346 19.58 2.40 -2.23
CA GLU A 346 19.71 1.36 -3.24
C GLU A 346 20.99 0.54 -3.08
N ALA A 347 22.12 1.18 -2.80
CA ALA A 347 23.40 0.50 -2.72
C ALA A 347 23.47 -0.43 -1.49
N ALA A 348 22.94 0.03 -0.35
CA ALA A 348 22.87 -0.78 0.86
C ALA A 348 21.90 -1.97 0.69
N LEU A 349 20.72 -1.74 0.09
CA LEU A 349 19.76 -2.80 -0.20
C LEU A 349 20.29 -3.80 -1.24
N GLN A 350 21.00 -3.33 -2.27
CA GLN A 350 21.63 -4.19 -3.27
C GLN A 350 22.68 -5.12 -2.62
N ALA A 351 23.45 -4.63 -1.64
CA ALA A 351 24.40 -5.48 -0.91
C ALA A 351 23.71 -6.60 -0.10
N VAL A 352 22.49 -6.37 0.41
CA VAL A 352 21.67 -7.42 1.03
C VAL A 352 21.12 -8.36 -0.06
N ALA A 353 20.54 -7.81 -1.13
CA ALA A 353 19.96 -8.56 -2.23
C ALA A 353 20.97 -9.49 -2.92
N ASP A 354 22.23 -9.07 -3.07
CA ASP A 354 23.30 -9.90 -3.65
C ASP A 354 23.57 -11.17 -2.83
N ARG A 355 23.23 -11.17 -1.54
CA ARG A 355 23.41 -12.34 -0.65
C ARG A 355 22.21 -13.28 -0.65
N ILE A 356 20.99 -12.74 -0.67
CA ILE A 356 19.77 -13.52 -0.37
C ILE A 356 18.74 -13.52 -1.50
N GLY A 357 18.78 -12.51 -2.36
CA GLY A 357 17.76 -12.27 -3.38
C GLY A 357 17.75 -13.33 -4.48
N PRO A 358 16.62 -13.51 -5.17
CA PRO A 358 16.56 -14.39 -6.34
C PRO A 358 17.34 -13.79 -7.51
N THR A 359 18.04 -14.66 -8.24
CA THR A 359 18.71 -14.30 -9.50
C THR A 359 17.79 -14.48 -10.70
N PRO A 360 18.11 -13.88 -11.87
CA PRO A 360 17.38 -14.18 -13.12
C PRO A 360 17.32 -15.67 -13.45
N GLU A 361 18.38 -16.43 -13.12
CA GLU A 361 18.42 -17.89 -13.31
C GLU A 361 17.42 -18.62 -12.40
N ASP A 362 17.32 -18.22 -11.13
CA ASP A 362 16.33 -18.80 -10.18
C ASP A 362 14.90 -18.63 -10.69
N LEU A 363 14.62 -17.49 -11.33
CA LEU A 363 13.32 -17.14 -11.89
C LEU A 363 13.11 -17.69 -13.32
N GLY A 364 14.10 -18.37 -13.90
CA GLY A 364 14.01 -18.94 -15.26
C GLY A 364 13.99 -17.89 -16.37
N GLN A 365 14.50 -16.68 -16.12
CA GLN A 365 14.47 -15.57 -17.07
C GLN A 365 15.68 -15.59 -18.01
N SER A 366 15.47 -15.23 -19.27
CA SER A 366 16.56 -15.07 -20.24
C SER A 366 17.21 -13.69 -20.13
N LEU A 367 18.55 -13.67 -20.09
CA LEU A 367 19.34 -12.43 -20.13
C LEU A 367 19.40 -11.79 -21.52
N ASP A 368 18.87 -12.43 -22.57
CA ASP A 368 18.88 -11.91 -23.94
C ASP A 368 17.63 -11.10 -24.29
N ILE A 369 16.56 -11.23 -23.50
CA ILE A 369 15.29 -10.51 -23.72
C ILE A 369 15.38 -9.13 -23.06
N ARG A 370 14.97 -8.10 -23.80
CA ARG A 370 14.96 -6.70 -23.34
C ARG A 370 13.58 -6.10 -23.46
N THR A 371 13.26 -5.17 -22.57
CA THR A 371 12.01 -4.41 -22.66
C THR A 371 12.14 -3.41 -23.81
N PRO A 372 11.20 -3.37 -24.79
CA PRO A 372 11.20 -2.33 -25.80
C PRO A 372 11.13 -0.94 -25.14
N SER A 373 11.93 0.01 -25.61
CA SER A 373 11.96 1.37 -25.04
C SER A 373 10.60 2.09 -25.09
N ASP A 374 9.72 1.68 -25.99
CA ASP A 374 8.38 2.21 -26.18
C ASP A 374 7.29 1.32 -25.56
N ALA A 375 7.62 0.28 -24.78
CA ALA A 375 6.67 -0.72 -24.29
C ALA A 375 5.47 -0.11 -23.56
N THR A 376 5.70 0.86 -22.66
CA THR A 376 4.62 1.59 -21.96
C THR A 376 3.79 2.41 -22.95
N ARG A 377 4.43 3.10 -23.90
CA ARG A 377 3.70 3.88 -24.92
C ARG A 377 2.84 2.97 -25.81
N ALA A 378 3.41 1.88 -26.31
CA ALA A 378 2.73 0.90 -27.15
C ALA A 378 1.56 0.23 -26.41
N ALA A 379 1.71 -0.06 -25.12
CA ALA A 379 0.65 -0.61 -24.28
C ALA A 379 -0.50 0.38 -24.05
N ARG A 380 -0.22 1.70 -24.06
CA ARG A 380 -1.20 2.79 -23.92
C ARG A 380 -1.72 3.29 -25.27
N TRP A 381 -2.18 2.35 -26.11
CA TRP A 381 -2.68 2.59 -27.47
C TRP A 381 -3.75 3.69 -27.58
N TRP A 382 -4.53 3.91 -26.53
CA TRP A 382 -5.61 4.91 -26.52
C TRP A 382 -5.11 6.34 -26.67
N LEU A 383 -3.85 6.60 -26.31
CA LEU A 383 -3.28 7.94 -26.44
C LEU A 383 -3.25 8.35 -27.92
N ASP A 384 -2.87 7.43 -28.82
CA ASP A 384 -2.89 7.67 -30.27
C ASP A 384 -4.31 7.60 -30.83
N GLU A 385 -5.09 6.58 -30.48
CA GLU A 385 -6.44 6.39 -31.05
C GLU A 385 -7.42 7.52 -30.71
N TYR A 386 -7.31 8.09 -29.49
CA TYR A 386 -8.18 9.17 -29.03
C TYR A 386 -7.55 10.56 -29.13
N GLY A 387 -6.29 10.66 -29.60
CA GLY A 387 -5.56 11.93 -29.71
C GLY A 387 -5.32 12.59 -28.35
N CYS A 388 -4.98 11.79 -27.33
CA CYS A 388 -4.60 12.30 -26.01
C CYS A 388 -3.10 12.63 -26.00
N GLU A 389 -2.77 13.88 -25.70
CA GLU A 389 -1.40 14.35 -25.60
C GLU A 389 -0.95 14.33 -24.13
N MET A 390 0.10 13.56 -23.85
CA MET A 390 0.80 13.61 -22.57
C MET A 390 1.58 14.93 -22.50
N GLN A 391 1.56 15.60 -21.35
CA GLN A 391 2.25 16.88 -21.18
C GLN A 391 3.68 16.73 -20.66
N TYR A 392 3.97 15.64 -19.95
CA TYR A 392 5.21 15.32 -19.29
C TYR A 392 5.51 13.84 -19.61
N ALA A 393 6.48 13.60 -20.50
CA ALA A 393 6.88 12.28 -20.97
C ALA A 393 8.28 11.93 -20.45
#